data_AF-A0A6A6VQ00-F1
#
_entry.id   AF-A0A6A6VQ00-F1
#
_cell.length_a   1.000
_cell.length_b   1.000
_cell.length_c   1.000
_cell.angle_alpha   90.00
_cell.angle_beta   90.00
_cell.angle_gamma   90.00
#
_symmetry.space_group_name_H-M   'P 1'
#
loop_
_entity.id
_entity.type
_entity.pdbx_description
1 polymer ?
#
loop_
_entity_poly.entity_id
_entity_poly.type
_entity_poly.pdbx_seq_one_letter_code
_entity_poly.pdbx_strand_id
1 'polypeptide(L)' 'KPVSRNARCGNGFGGQTCLGSRYGNCCSQYSYCGTGRDYCKAGCQSPFGICD' A
#
# COMPACT_ATOMS: atom_id res chain seq x y z
N LYS A 1 10.21 6.68 0.55
CA LYS A 1 8.89 6.72 -0.12
C LYS A 1 7.96 7.59 0.72
N PRO A 2 7.28 8.60 0.17
CA PRO A 2 6.34 9.42 0.94
C PRO A 2 5.18 8.57 1.47
N VAL A 3 4.77 8.79 2.72
CA VAL A 3 3.62 8.10 3.31
C VAL A 3 2.35 8.55 2.59
N SER A 4 1.50 7.59 2.22
CA SER A 4 0.23 7.83 1.55
C SER A 4 -0.70 8.68 2.41
N ARG A 5 -1.23 9.76 1.80
CA ARG A 5 -2.21 10.69 2.41
C ARG A 5 -3.59 10.62 1.76
N ASN A 6 -3.74 9.81 0.71
CA ASN A 6 -4.94 9.69 -0.13
C ASN A 6 -5.31 8.22 -0.40
N ALA A 7 -4.79 7.29 0.41
CA ALA A 7 -4.91 5.84 0.26
C ALA A 7 -4.30 5.25 -1.03
N ARG A 8 -3.53 6.01 -1.81
CA ARG A 8 -2.80 5.48 -2.98
C ARG A 8 -1.37 5.08 -2.63
N CYS A 9 -0.85 4.07 -3.31
CA CYS A 9 0.52 3.58 -3.15
C CYS A 9 1.07 3.08 -4.49
N GLY A 10 2.36 2.77 -4.55
CA GLY A 10 2.96 2.23 -5.76
C GLY A 10 3.62 3.28 -6.65
N ASN A 11 4.36 2.81 -7.67
CA ASN A 11 5.16 3.67 -8.54
C ASN A 11 4.30 4.64 -9.36
N GLY A 12 3.10 4.21 -9.79
CA GLY A 12 2.16 5.02 -10.55
C GLY A 12 1.52 6.18 -9.77
N PHE A 13 1.72 6.24 -8.44
CA PHE A 13 1.14 7.26 -7.56
C PHE A 13 2.24 8.05 -6.83
N GLY A 14 3.33 8.37 -7.55
CA GLY A 14 4.45 9.12 -7.00
C GLY A 14 5.31 8.31 -6.03
N GLY A 15 5.28 6.98 -6.14
CA GLY A 15 6.09 6.09 -5.31
C GLY A 15 5.69 6.08 -3.83
N GLN A 16 4.43 6.40 -3.52
CA GLN A 16 3.89 6.47 -2.17
C GLN A 16 3.85 5.10 -1.49
N THR A 17 4.09 5.06 -0.18
CA THR A 17 4.03 3.84 0.65
C THR A 17 2.85 3.89 1.61
N CYS A 18 2.29 2.72 1.92
CA CYS A 18 1.27 2.55 2.93
C CYS A 18 1.84 2.42 4.34
N LEU A 19 3.16 2.20 4.49
CA LEU A 19 3.81 2.13 5.80
C LEU A 19 3.58 3.40 6.62
N GLY A 20 2.94 3.25 7.79
CA GLY A 20 2.58 4.37 8.68
C GLY A 20 1.38 5.18 8.21
N SER A 21 0.65 4.73 7.19
CA SER A 21 -0.56 5.40 6.70
C SER A 21 -1.77 5.03 7.55
N ARG A 22 -2.65 6.00 7.79
CA ARG A 22 -3.94 5.80 8.49
C ARG A 22 -4.89 4.85 7.78
N TYR A 23 -4.64 4.54 6.51
CA TYR A 23 -5.46 3.63 5.71
C TYR A 23 -5.07 2.16 5.91
N GLY A 24 -3.90 1.90 6.52
CA GLY A 24 -3.32 0.57 6.67
C GLY A 24 -1.93 0.49 6.03
N ASN A 25 -1.19 -0.57 6.38
CA ASN A 25 0.21 -0.72 6.02
C ASN A 25 0.45 -1.53 4.74
N CYS A 26 -0.59 -2.12 4.15
CA CYS A 26 -0.47 -2.99 2.98
C CYS A 26 -0.82 -2.23 1.71
N CYS A 27 -0.06 -2.44 0.64
CA CYS A 27 -0.33 -1.85 -0.67
C CYS A 27 -0.87 -2.93 -1.61
N SER A 28 -2.16 -2.87 -1.97
CA SER A 28 -2.78 -3.88 -2.83
C SER A 28 -2.28 -3.83 -4.28
N GLN A 29 -2.57 -4.87 -5.07
CA GLN A 29 -2.31 -4.87 -6.51
C GLN A 29 -2.98 -3.71 -7.25
N TYR A 30 -4.07 -3.17 -6.69
CA TYR A 30 -4.81 -2.05 -7.24
C TYR A 30 -4.27 -0.69 -6.79
N SER A 31 -3.08 -0.67 -6.20
CA SER A 31 -2.39 0.54 -5.75
C SER A 31 -3.15 1.30 -4.65
N TYR A 32 -3.83 0.55 -3.77
CA TYR A 32 -4.54 1.10 -2.60
C TYR A 32 -3.93 0.64 -1.29
N CYS A 33 -3.88 1.56 -0.32
CA CYS A 33 -3.53 1.26 1.06
C CYS A 33 -4.70 0.69 1.83
N GLY A 34 -4.44 -0.39 2.57
CA GLY A 34 -5.45 -1.04 3.38
C GLY A 34 -4.86 -2.02 4.38
N THR A 35 -5.76 -2.79 4.98
CA THR A 35 -5.45 -3.90 5.89
C THR A 35 -6.28 -5.12 5.50
N GLY A 36 -5.85 -6.31 5.93
CA GLY A 36 -6.55 -7.54 5.63
C GLY A 36 -6.16 -8.15 4.29
N ARG A 37 -6.76 -9.31 3.98
CA ARG A 37 -6.28 -10.20 2.92
C ARG A 37 -6.28 -9.56 1.54
N ASP A 38 -7.28 -8.74 1.23
CA ASP A 38 -7.41 -8.09 -0.08
C ASP A 38 -6.31 -7.07 -0.38
N TYR A 39 -5.61 -6.61 0.67
CA TYR A 39 -4.52 -5.64 0.56
C TYR A 39 -3.16 -6.26 0.82
N CYS A 40 -3.07 -7.18 1.77
CA CYS A 40 -1.81 -7.73 2.26
C CYS A 40 -1.41 -9.05 1.59
N LYS A 41 -2.33 -9.78 0.93
CA LYS A 41 -2.02 -11.09 0.31
C LYS A 41 -1.75 -10.98 -1.19
N ALA A 42 -2.48 -11.76 -2.01
CA ALA A 42 -2.18 -11.94 -3.42
C ALA A 42 -2.11 -10.60 -4.17
N GLY A 43 -0.98 -10.36 -4.82
CA GLY A 43 -0.74 -9.13 -5.58
C GLY A 43 -0.35 -7.91 -4.72
N CYS A 44 -0.14 -8.07 -3.42
CA CYS A 44 0.40 -7.00 -2.57
C CYS A 44 1.77 -6.52 -3.09
N GLN A 45 1.92 -5.20 -3.23
CA GLN A 45 3.13 -4.55 -3.70
C GLN A 45 4.09 -4.33 -2.51
N SER A 46 4.89 -5.34 -2.19
CA SER A 46 5.85 -5.33 -1.08
C SER A 46 6.86 -4.16 -1.07
N PRO A 47 7.23 -3.52 -2.18
CA PRO A 47 8.06 -2.31 -2.11
C PRO A 47 7.34 -1.10 -1.49
N PHE A 48 6.00 -1.14 -1.38
CA PHE A 48 5.15 -0.02 -0.98
C PHE A 48 4.24 -0.34 0.23
N GLY A 49 4.41 -1.49 0.88
CA GLY A 49 3.65 -1.89 2.06
C GLY A 49 4.17 -3.20 2.68
N ILE A 50 3.54 -3.62 3.77
CA ILE A 50 3.77 -4.95 4.39
C ILE A 50 2.84 -5.94 3.70
N CYS A 51 3.39 -7.06 3.23
CA CYS A 51 2.63 -8.15 2.63
C CYS A 51 2.80 -9.42 3.49
N ASP A 52 1.76 -10.24 3.53
CA ASP A 52 1.70 -11.54 4.23
C ASP A 52 1.92 -12.71 3.27
#